data_AF-A0A3D0JU64-F1
#
_entry.id   AF-A0A3D0JU64-F1
#
_cell.length_a   1.000
_cell.length_b   1.000
_cell.length_c   1.000
_cell.angle_alpha   90.00
_cell.angle_beta   90.00
_cell.angle_gamma   90.00
#
_symmetry.space_group_name_H-M   'P 1'
#
loop_
_entity.id
_entity.type
_entity.pdbx_description
1 polymer ?
#
loop_
_entity_poly.entity_id
_entity_poly.type
_entity_poly.pdbx_seq_one_letter_code
_entity_poly.pdbx_strand_id
1 'polypeptide(L)'
;MLADSQARVKALLFNDTSSEGHHGCHLVMQQIYTLAEQAGMDILRSCPMHHNWQTDEQLQADIRAADICLVNGEGTMHDDAPLALRYGALARYCKEHGVPCFLINSVWQNNDRLNADAPCFTRVFVRDVLSQAALGELGVAADVVPDLTLSYEYKASASPRRGLLINGSVITERLREAWRVSRANTQLRYVSIRTVAPLQLGKGFDMYLRKNLRKRLKAYRRMAASYLHRYPADLPNSRIDKLRWRYAVLSPKRFLALLRRSEGAITGRFHLVTLCLVTGTPFYAIPSNTHKIEALLAQVGLSGRLRLSYENAVSDARAIAFSEMEQAHIERLLQEARVQAREMFAAMAQVARSRREAA
;
A
#
# COMPACT_ATOMS: atom_id res chain seq x y z
N MET A 1 34.87 14.41 10.22
CA MET A 1 34.76 14.46 11.69
C MET A 1 33.51 13.67 12.09
N LEU A 2 33.75 12.49 12.67
CA LEU A 2 32.86 11.60 13.43
C LEU A 2 31.34 11.75 13.21
N ALA A 3 30.80 11.01 12.25
CA ALA A 3 29.37 10.68 12.23
C ALA A 3 29.23 9.16 12.31
N ASP A 4 28.69 8.74 13.45
CA ASP A 4 27.84 7.57 13.67
C ASP A 4 28.51 6.19 13.81
N SER A 5 29.06 5.93 15.01
CA SER A 5 29.28 4.58 15.52
C SER A 5 28.15 4.11 16.45
N GLN A 6 26.94 4.67 16.35
CA GLN A 6 25.80 4.10 17.07
C GLN A 6 25.35 2.81 16.38
N ALA A 7 25.26 1.73 17.15
CA ALA A 7 24.79 0.45 16.63
C ALA A 7 23.36 0.61 16.07
N ARG A 8 23.15 0.18 14.81
CA ARG A 8 21.84 0.23 14.16
C ARG A 8 20.77 -0.49 14.98
N VAL A 9 19.54 0.03 14.94
CA VAL A 9 18.35 -0.55 15.58
C VAL A 9 17.92 -1.80 14.79
N LYS A 10 17.87 -2.95 15.44
CA LYS A 10 17.48 -4.23 14.82
C LYS A 10 15.97 -4.37 14.77
N ALA A 11 15.40 -4.25 13.57
CA ALA A 11 13.96 -4.31 13.34
C ALA A 11 13.52 -5.62 12.67
N LEU A 12 12.35 -6.12 13.05
CA LEU A 12 11.61 -7.12 12.28
C LEU A 12 10.38 -6.49 11.64
N LEU A 13 10.18 -6.72 10.35
CA LEU A 13 9.02 -6.23 9.61
C LEU A 13 8.03 -7.37 9.38
N PHE A 14 6.76 -7.12 9.69
CA PHE A 14 5.64 -8.02 9.45
C PHE A 14 4.69 -7.47 8.41
N ASN A 15 3.98 -8.38 7.76
CA ASN A 15 3.09 -8.11 6.64
C ASN A 15 3.82 -7.55 5.41
N ASP A 16 4.87 -8.24 4.96
CA ASP A 16 5.49 -7.93 3.67
C ASP A 16 4.54 -8.30 2.52
N THR A 17 3.94 -7.28 1.93
CA THR A 17 2.97 -7.36 0.83
C THR A 17 3.63 -7.38 -0.56
N SER A 18 4.96 -7.37 -0.65
CA SER A 18 5.67 -7.36 -1.96
C SER A 18 5.32 -8.57 -2.84
N SER A 19 4.83 -9.66 -2.24
CA SER A 19 4.41 -10.86 -2.97
C SER A 19 2.99 -10.82 -3.57
N GLU A 20 2.22 -9.75 -3.32
CA GLU A 20 0.86 -9.55 -3.83
C GLU A 20 0.82 -9.14 -5.31
N GLY A 21 1.95 -8.63 -5.81
CA GLY A 21 2.12 -8.29 -7.22
C GLY A 21 1.26 -7.09 -7.64
N HIS A 22 1.14 -6.06 -6.81
CA HIS A 22 0.56 -4.76 -7.17
C HIS A 22 1.61 -3.66 -7.01
N HIS A 23 1.57 -2.65 -7.89
CA HIS A 23 2.55 -1.56 -7.89
C HIS A 23 2.59 -0.76 -6.58
N GLY A 24 1.42 -0.50 -5.97
CA GLY A 24 1.35 0.26 -4.72
C GLY A 24 2.05 -0.45 -3.57
N CYS A 25 1.73 -1.72 -3.33
CA CYS A 25 2.37 -2.53 -2.29
C CYS A 25 3.91 -2.60 -2.45
N HIS A 26 4.40 -2.69 -3.70
CA HIS A 26 5.84 -2.64 -3.95
C HIS A 26 6.46 -1.30 -3.53
N LEU A 27 5.76 -0.19 -3.81
CA LEU A 27 6.25 1.14 -3.47
C LEU A 27 6.16 1.40 -1.96
N VAL A 28 5.10 0.95 -1.29
CA VAL A 28 5.00 0.95 0.19
C VAL A 28 6.21 0.25 0.79
N MET A 29 6.47 -1.00 0.37
CA MET A 29 7.60 -1.76 0.90
C MET A 29 8.93 -1.06 0.60
N GLN A 30 9.13 -0.52 -0.60
CA GLN A 30 10.32 0.28 -0.92
C GLN A 30 10.49 1.47 0.03
N GLN A 31 9.41 2.19 0.32
CA GLN A 31 9.45 3.35 1.23
C GLN A 31 9.71 2.92 2.67
N ILE A 32 9.14 1.81 3.15
CA ILE A 32 9.43 1.28 4.50
C ILE A 32 10.93 1.03 4.66
N TYR A 33 11.57 0.33 3.71
CA TYR A 33 13.01 0.08 3.78
C TYR A 33 13.83 1.38 3.74
N THR A 34 13.47 2.30 2.84
CA THR A 34 14.18 3.59 2.68
C THR A 34 14.10 4.44 3.96
N LEU A 35 12.90 4.56 4.54
CA LEU A 35 12.67 5.36 5.75
C LEU A 35 13.27 4.71 6.99
N ALA A 36 13.22 3.39 7.10
CA ALA A 36 13.87 2.64 8.18
C ALA A 36 15.40 2.85 8.16
N GLU A 37 16.02 2.71 6.98
CA GLU A 37 17.46 2.94 6.82
C GLU A 37 17.85 4.38 7.18
N GLN A 38 17.08 5.38 6.71
CA GLN A 38 17.29 6.80 7.05
C GLN A 38 17.18 7.07 8.55
N ALA A 39 16.34 6.32 9.27
CA ALA A 39 16.21 6.43 10.72
C ALA A 39 17.29 5.64 11.50
N GLY A 40 18.22 4.96 10.81
CA GLY A 40 19.25 4.13 11.44
C GLY A 40 18.74 2.77 11.93
N MET A 41 17.66 2.26 11.33
CA MET A 41 17.18 0.89 11.54
C MET A 41 17.70 -0.06 10.48
N ASP A 42 17.96 -1.29 10.89
CA ASP A 42 18.26 -2.42 10.01
C ASP A 42 17.13 -3.45 10.10
N ILE A 43 16.43 -3.67 8.99
CA ILE A 43 15.34 -4.65 8.92
C ILE A 43 15.94 -6.02 8.66
N LEU A 44 16.22 -6.75 9.75
CA LEU A 44 16.91 -8.05 9.72
C LEU A 44 16.08 -9.12 9.02
N ARG A 45 14.76 -9.13 9.26
CA ARG A 45 13.82 -10.01 8.56
C ARG A 45 12.56 -9.29 8.20
N SER A 46 11.95 -9.73 7.10
CA SER A 46 10.69 -9.22 6.61
C SER A 46 9.74 -10.39 6.33
N CYS A 47 8.84 -10.59 7.28
CA CYS A 47 7.88 -11.68 7.37
C CYS A 47 6.76 -11.50 6.33
N PRO A 48 6.61 -12.45 5.37
CA PRO A 48 5.58 -12.39 4.34
C PRO A 48 4.16 -12.41 4.93
N MET A 49 3.22 -11.66 4.31
CA MET A 49 1.81 -11.51 4.75
C MET A 49 1.11 -12.79 5.24
N HIS A 50 1.36 -13.95 4.60
CA HIS A 50 0.69 -15.20 4.95
C HIS A 50 1.50 -16.15 5.83
N HIS A 51 2.74 -15.79 6.18
CA HIS A 51 3.54 -16.61 7.07
C HIS A 51 2.94 -16.57 8.48
N ASN A 52 2.88 -17.73 9.14
CA ASN A 52 2.34 -17.85 10.48
C ASN A 52 3.48 -17.82 11.49
N TRP A 53 3.69 -16.65 12.11
CA TRP A 53 4.72 -16.46 13.11
C TRP A 53 4.45 -17.25 14.41
N GLN A 54 3.19 -17.58 14.70
CA GLN A 54 2.79 -18.27 15.93
C GLN A 54 3.27 -19.73 15.97
N THR A 55 3.63 -20.30 14.82
CA THR A 55 4.13 -21.67 14.69
C THR A 55 5.62 -21.73 14.32
N ASP A 56 6.30 -20.58 14.26
CA ASP A 56 7.71 -20.47 13.88
C ASP A 56 8.53 -20.09 15.13
N GLU A 57 9.06 -21.10 15.82
CA GLU A 57 9.82 -20.94 17.06
C GLU A 57 11.07 -20.07 16.87
N GLN A 58 11.73 -20.18 15.71
CA GLN A 58 12.89 -19.35 15.39
C GLN A 58 12.46 -17.89 15.23
N LEU A 59 11.37 -17.62 14.53
CA LEU A 59 10.86 -16.26 14.39
C LEU A 59 10.40 -15.69 15.74
N GLN A 60 9.83 -16.50 16.63
CA GLN A 60 9.53 -16.07 18.00
C GLN A 60 10.78 -15.72 18.79
N ALA A 61 11.86 -16.51 18.67
CA ALA A 61 13.14 -16.18 19.27
C ALA A 61 13.72 -14.87 18.70
N ASP A 62 13.61 -14.69 17.37
CA ASP A 62 14.03 -13.46 16.71
C ASP A 62 13.22 -12.25 17.18
N ILE A 63 11.90 -12.39 17.38
CA ILE A 63 11.04 -11.33 17.95
C ILE A 63 11.55 -10.90 19.31
N ARG A 64 11.81 -11.86 20.21
CA ARG A 64 12.31 -11.56 21.57
C ARG A 64 13.69 -10.87 21.55
N ALA A 65 14.52 -11.20 20.57
CA ALA A 65 15.85 -10.62 20.40
C ALA A 65 15.87 -9.27 19.65
N ALA A 66 14.74 -8.85 19.08
CA ALA A 66 14.66 -7.62 18.30
C ALA A 66 14.60 -6.37 19.18
N ASP A 67 15.12 -5.27 18.65
CA ASP A 67 14.98 -3.96 19.28
C ASP A 67 13.54 -3.45 19.12
N ILE A 68 12.92 -3.77 17.98
CA ILE A 68 11.58 -3.32 17.58
C ILE A 68 10.92 -4.26 16.56
N CYS A 69 9.60 -4.38 16.62
CA CYS A 69 8.77 -4.99 15.59
C CYS A 69 7.89 -3.95 14.88
N LEU A 70 7.84 -4.01 13.55
CA LEU A 70 7.02 -3.16 12.70
C LEU A 70 5.96 -4.00 12.00
N VAL A 71 4.70 -3.59 12.04
CA VAL A 71 3.59 -4.21 11.32
C VAL A 71 3.10 -3.25 10.26
N ASN A 72 3.29 -3.58 8.98
CA ASN A 72 2.70 -2.81 7.88
C ASN A 72 1.22 -3.16 7.74
N GLY A 73 0.32 -2.30 8.17
CA GLY A 73 -1.12 -2.58 8.15
C GLY A 73 -1.75 -2.56 6.75
N GLU A 74 -1.30 -1.67 5.85
CA GLU A 74 -1.90 -1.36 4.54
C GLU A 74 -3.43 -1.41 4.54
N GLY A 75 -4.02 -2.48 4.00
CA GLY A 75 -5.46 -2.73 3.98
C GLY A 75 -5.81 -4.06 4.64
N THR A 76 -5.05 -4.47 5.65
CA THR A 76 -5.18 -5.77 6.33
C THR A 76 -5.98 -5.69 7.63
N MET A 77 -5.92 -4.58 8.36
CA MET A 77 -6.47 -4.45 9.72
C MET A 77 -7.96 -4.05 9.73
N HIS A 78 -8.82 -4.85 9.09
CA HIS A 78 -10.26 -4.60 9.04
C HIS A 78 -11.11 -5.88 9.09
N ASP A 79 -12.39 -5.74 9.46
CA ASP A 79 -13.42 -6.79 9.50
C ASP A 79 -13.02 -8.04 10.31
N ASP A 80 -12.20 -7.90 11.36
CA ASP A 80 -11.62 -9.02 12.12
C ASP A 80 -11.02 -10.12 11.22
N ALA A 81 -10.45 -9.72 10.08
CA ALA A 81 -9.88 -10.66 9.13
C ALA A 81 -8.83 -11.56 9.82
N PRO A 82 -8.70 -12.85 9.46
CA PRO A 82 -7.76 -13.75 10.13
C PRO A 82 -6.30 -13.25 10.17
N LEU A 83 -5.88 -12.47 9.17
CA LEU A 83 -4.57 -11.81 9.16
C LEU A 83 -4.51 -10.64 10.15
N ALA A 84 -5.57 -9.84 10.26
CA ALA A 84 -5.67 -8.76 11.23
C ALA A 84 -5.53 -9.29 12.66
N LEU A 85 -6.31 -10.32 13.02
CA LEU A 85 -6.26 -10.98 14.32
C LEU A 85 -4.88 -11.56 14.63
N ARG A 86 -4.17 -12.09 13.61
CA ARG A 86 -2.80 -12.59 13.77
C ARG A 86 -1.81 -11.48 14.12
N TYR A 87 -2.00 -10.28 13.58
CA TYR A 87 -1.15 -9.12 13.89
C TYR A 87 -1.54 -8.45 15.21
N GLY A 88 -2.80 -8.51 15.63
CA GLY A 88 -3.20 -8.20 17.01
C GLY A 88 -2.51 -9.12 18.02
N ALA A 89 -2.55 -10.44 17.77
CA ALA A 89 -1.84 -11.41 18.59
C ALA A 89 -0.32 -11.18 18.62
N LEU A 90 0.27 -10.69 17.53
CA LEU A 90 1.69 -10.32 17.50
C LEU A 90 1.98 -9.13 18.42
N ALA A 91 1.14 -8.10 18.40
CA ALA A 91 1.28 -6.94 19.29
C ALA A 91 1.23 -7.36 20.76
N ARG A 92 0.28 -8.24 21.11
CA ARG A 92 0.17 -8.81 22.45
C ARG A 92 1.42 -9.59 22.86
N TYR A 93 1.90 -10.48 22.00
CA TYR A 93 3.12 -11.26 22.24
C TYR A 93 4.34 -10.37 22.44
N CYS A 94 4.52 -9.34 21.60
CA CYS A 94 5.59 -8.37 21.76
C CYS A 94 5.50 -7.65 23.11
N LYS A 95 4.30 -7.23 23.54
CA LYS A 95 4.07 -6.59 24.84
C LYS A 95 4.42 -7.52 26.01
N GLU A 96 4.00 -8.79 25.97
CA GLU A 96 4.33 -9.81 26.98
C GLU A 96 5.84 -10.02 27.12
N HIS A 97 6.60 -9.86 26.03
CA HIS A 97 8.05 -10.00 26.01
C HIS A 97 8.82 -8.66 26.08
N GLY A 98 8.14 -7.55 26.35
CA GLY A 98 8.77 -6.23 26.48
C GLY A 98 9.43 -5.72 25.19
N VAL A 99 9.00 -6.18 24.02
CA VAL A 99 9.48 -5.74 22.71
C VAL A 99 8.53 -4.67 22.15
N PRO A 100 9.01 -3.45 21.82
CA PRO A 100 8.19 -2.43 21.19
C PRO A 100 7.61 -2.91 19.85
N CYS A 101 6.31 -2.76 19.66
CA CYS A 101 5.59 -3.18 18.46
C CYS A 101 4.76 -2.03 17.90
N PHE A 102 5.02 -1.66 16.66
CA PHE A 102 4.38 -0.51 16.01
C PHE A 102 3.53 -0.95 14.84
N LEU A 103 2.29 -0.46 14.78
CA LEU A 103 1.44 -0.58 13.60
C LEU A 103 1.66 0.66 12.73
N ILE A 104 2.04 0.46 11.47
CA ILE A 104 2.30 1.55 10.52
C ILE A 104 1.44 1.41 9.26
N ASN A 105 1.17 2.53 8.60
CA ASN A 105 0.53 2.57 7.29
C ASN A 105 -0.81 1.80 7.23
N SER A 106 -1.65 1.89 8.27
CA SER A 106 -2.83 1.05 8.43
C SER A 106 -4.15 1.77 8.21
N VAL A 107 -5.16 1.04 7.71
CA VAL A 107 -6.57 1.33 8.01
C VAL A 107 -6.94 0.66 9.34
N TRP A 108 -7.91 1.17 10.07
CA TRP A 108 -8.60 0.47 11.15
C TRP A 108 -10.10 0.61 10.94
N GLN A 109 -10.80 -0.49 10.64
CA GLN A 109 -12.21 -0.42 10.24
C GLN A 109 -12.97 -1.70 10.61
N ASN A 110 -14.18 -1.56 11.15
CA ASN A 110 -15.12 -2.66 11.40
C ASN A 110 -14.52 -3.84 12.18
N ASN A 111 -13.73 -3.55 13.20
CA ASN A 111 -13.15 -4.59 14.04
C ASN A 111 -13.94 -4.66 15.36
N ASP A 112 -14.16 -5.88 15.87
CA ASP A 112 -14.75 -6.10 17.20
C ASP A 112 -13.73 -6.82 18.08
N ARG A 113 -13.25 -7.99 17.62
CA ARG A 113 -12.30 -8.83 18.36
C ARG A 113 -10.90 -8.23 18.36
N LEU A 114 -10.46 -7.68 17.23
CA LEU A 114 -9.13 -7.09 17.11
C LEU A 114 -8.95 -5.86 18.02
N ASN A 115 -10.04 -5.17 18.38
CA ASN A 115 -10.00 -3.99 19.26
C ASN A 115 -9.34 -4.28 20.62
N ALA A 116 -9.47 -5.50 21.13
CA ALA A 116 -8.84 -5.91 22.38
C ALA A 116 -7.29 -5.89 22.31
N ASP A 117 -6.71 -6.08 21.13
CA ASP A 117 -5.26 -6.08 20.91
C ASP A 117 -4.74 -4.67 20.51
N ALA A 118 -5.61 -3.70 20.22
CA ALA A 118 -5.17 -2.35 19.84
C ALA A 118 -4.28 -1.66 20.91
N PRO A 119 -4.58 -1.74 22.22
CA PRO A 119 -3.73 -1.20 23.28
C PRO A 119 -2.41 -1.97 23.51
N CYS A 120 -2.18 -3.06 22.76
CA CYS A 120 -0.93 -3.82 22.83
C CYS A 120 0.17 -3.24 21.93
N PHE A 121 -0.19 -2.43 20.94
CA PHE A 121 0.80 -1.70 20.16
C PHE A 121 1.43 -0.59 21.01
N THR A 122 2.74 -0.41 20.85
CA THR A 122 3.49 0.69 21.47
C THR A 122 3.01 2.04 20.95
N ARG A 123 2.75 2.13 19.64
CA ARG A 123 2.12 3.27 18.98
C ARG A 123 1.50 2.82 17.67
N VAL A 124 0.44 3.49 17.26
CA VAL A 124 -0.31 3.18 16.04
C VAL A 124 -0.27 4.37 15.09
N PHE A 125 0.14 4.12 13.85
CA PHE A 125 0.15 5.09 12.77
C PHE A 125 -0.81 4.64 11.66
N VAL A 126 -1.94 5.35 11.56
CA VAL A 126 -2.99 5.09 10.57
C VAL A 126 -2.89 6.05 9.40
N ARG A 127 -3.45 5.69 8.25
CA ARG A 127 -3.34 6.49 7.02
C ARG A 127 -4.50 7.46 6.79
N ASP A 128 -5.49 7.47 7.66
CA ASP A 128 -6.68 8.32 7.55
C ASP A 128 -7.29 8.65 8.90
N VAL A 129 -7.96 9.80 8.96
CA VAL A 129 -8.61 10.34 10.17
C VAL A 129 -9.77 9.48 10.68
N LEU A 130 -10.42 8.71 9.82
CA LEU A 130 -11.52 7.83 10.21
C LEU A 130 -11.01 6.61 11.00
N SER A 131 -9.88 6.04 10.57
CA SER A 131 -9.18 4.99 11.32
C SER A 131 -8.66 5.51 12.66
N GLN A 132 -8.21 6.77 12.71
CA GLN A 132 -7.80 7.42 13.97
C GLN A 132 -8.99 7.57 14.91
N ALA A 133 -10.13 8.06 14.41
CA ALA A 133 -11.35 8.21 15.20
C ALA A 133 -11.83 6.86 15.76
N ALA A 134 -11.83 5.81 14.93
CA ALA A 134 -12.20 4.46 15.36
C ALA A 134 -11.30 3.93 16.50
N LEU A 135 -10.00 4.23 16.49
CA LEU A 135 -9.10 3.90 17.60
C LEU A 135 -9.31 4.80 18.83
N GLY A 136 -9.65 6.08 18.61
CA GLY A 136 -9.97 7.03 19.66
C GLY A 136 -11.20 6.63 20.48
N GLU A 137 -12.22 6.04 19.84
CA GLU A 137 -13.40 5.45 20.52
C GLU A 137 -13.02 4.33 21.50
N LEU A 138 -11.87 3.67 21.29
CA LEU A 138 -11.31 2.64 22.16
C LEU A 138 -10.35 3.20 23.22
N GLY A 139 -10.13 4.51 23.25
CA GLY A 139 -9.12 5.16 24.09
C GLY A 139 -7.67 4.89 23.65
N VAL A 140 -7.46 4.44 22.41
CA VAL A 140 -6.13 4.17 21.85
C VAL A 140 -5.66 5.37 21.03
N ALA A 141 -4.56 5.98 21.47
CA ALA A 141 -3.93 7.07 20.71
C ALA A 141 -3.32 6.54 19.40
N ALA A 142 -3.61 7.24 18.30
CA ALA A 142 -3.05 6.96 16.99
C ALA A 142 -2.72 8.27 16.27
N ASP A 143 -1.66 8.26 15.46
CA ASP A 143 -1.28 9.38 14.61
C ASP A 143 -1.67 9.12 13.16
N VAL A 144 -2.09 10.18 12.46
CA VAL A 144 -2.38 10.10 11.03
C VAL A 144 -1.11 10.41 10.26
N VAL A 145 -0.59 9.42 9.55
CA VAL A 145 0.52 9.55 8.60
C VAL A 145 0.02 9.05 7.25
N PRO A 146 -0.03 9.91 6.20
CA PRO A 146 -0.52 9.52 4.89
C PRO A 146 0.15 8.25 4.37
N ASP A 147 -0.57 7.50 3.53
CA ASP A 147 -0.09 6.23 3.00
C ASP A 147 1.33 6.36 2.45
N LEU A 148 2.21 5.39 2.80
CA LEU A 148 3.64 5.52 2.54
C LEU A 148 3.97 5.67 1.04
N THR A 149 3.09 5.27 0.13
CA THR A 149 3.26 5.60 -1.30
C THR A 149 3.38 7.10 -1.58
N LEU A 150 2.73 7.96 -0.79
CA LEU A 150 2.74 9.43 -0.93
C LEU A 150 4.07 10.05 -0.46
N SER A 151 4.85 9.33 0.34
CA SER A 151 6.21 9.76 0.72
C SER A 151 7.23 9.57 -0.41
N TYR A 152 6.87 8.87 -1.48
CA TYR A 152 7.77 8.65 -2.61
C TYR A 152 7.95 9.92 -3.44
N GLU A 153 9.21 10.25 -3.76
CA GLU A 153 9.55 11.39 -4.61
C GLU A 153 9.74 10.94 -6.05
N TYR A 154 8.75 11.20 -6.90
CA TYR A 154 8.84 10.89 -8.33
C TYR A 154 9.51 12.03 -9.11
N LYS A 155 10.78 11.83 -9.49
CA LYS A 155 11.55 12.76 -10.33
C LYS A 155 11.42 12.37 -11.80
N ALA A 156 10.65 13.14 -12.58
CA ALA A 156 10.61 13.01 -14.03
C ALA A 156 10.37 14.36 -14.70
N SER A 157 10.93 14.52 -15.89
CA SER A 157 10.74 15.72 -16.71
C SER A 157 9.30 15.84 -17.21
N ALA A 158 8.85 17.08 -17.41
CA ALA A 158 7.58 17.33 -18.07
C ALA A 158 7.58 16.66 -19.45
N SER A 159 6.55 15.87 -19.72
CA SER A 159 6.33 15.24 -21.02
C SER A 159 4.89 15.51 -21.45
N PRO A 160 4.62 15.65 -22.77
CA PRO A 160 3.25 15.76 -23.28
C PRO A 160 2.41 14.58 -22.78
N ARG A 161 1.28 14.89 -22.15
CA ARG A 161 0.33 13.87 -21.69
C ARG A 161 -0.54 13.43 -22.87
N ARG A 162 -0.81 12.13 -22.98
CA ARG A 162 -1.65 11.55 -24.04
C ARG A 162 -2.52 10.41 -23.52
N GLY A 163 -3.80 10.50 -23.84
CA GLY A 163 -4.78 9.43 -23.65
C GLY A 163 -5.17 9.18 -22.20
N LEU A 164 -6.34 8.54 -22.05
CA LEU A 164 -6.96 8.25 -20.77
C LEU A 164 -6.77 6.78 -20.38
N LEU A 165 -6.43 6.56 -19.11
CA LEU A 165 -6.32 5.23 -18.54
C LEU A 165 -7.59 4.87 -17.77
N ILE A 166 -7.96 3.60 -17.81
CA ILE A 166 -9.02 3.06 -16.97
C ILE A 166 -8.53 1.79 -16.30
N ASN A 167 -8.76 1.68 -14.99
CA ASN A 167 -8.39 0.55 -14.17
C ASN A 167 -9.58 0.12 -13.32
N GLY A 168 -9.74 -1.19 -13.10
CA GLY A 168 -10.90 -1.72 -12.34
C GLY A 168 -10.88 -1.41 -10.84
N SER A 169 -11.75 -2.08 -10.08
CA SER A 169 -11.86 -1.97 -8.62
C SER A 169 -11.51 -3.29 -7.93
N VAL A 170 -11.34 -3.27 -6.60
CA VAL A 170 -11.32 -4.47 -5.74
C VAL A 170 -12.65 -5.20 -5.85
N ILE A 171 -13.75 -4.45 -5.95
CA ILE A 171 -15.12 -4.96 -6.15
C ILE A 171 -15.25 -5.49 -7.58
N THR A 172 -15.69 -6.74 -7.71
CA THR A 172 -15.73 -7.47 -8.99
C THR A 172 -16.70 -6.83 -9.99
N GLU A 173 -17.85 -6.38 -9.52
CA GLU A 173 -18.91 -5.74 -10.30
C GLU A 173 -18.38 -4.44 -10.91
N ARG A 174 -17.73 -3.61 -10.09
CA ARG A 174 -17.07 -2.37 -10.51
C ARG A 174 -15.88 -2.61 -11.45
N LEU A 175 -15.16 -3.73 -11.30
CA LEU A 175 -14.13 -4.12 -12.27
C LEU A 175 -14.73 -4.46 -13.64
N ARG A 176 -15.84 -5.21 -13.67
CA ARG A 176 -16.56 -5.55 -14.90
C ARG A 176 -17.12 -4.31 -15.59
N GLU A 177 -17.65 -3.38 -14.80
CA GLU A 177 -18.09 -2.07 -15.27
C GLU A 177 -16.97 -1.32 -15.97
N ALA A 178 -15.82 -1.14 -15.30
CA ALA A 178 -14.63 -0.52 -15.89
C ALA A 178 -14.21 -1.17 -17.22
N TRP A 179 -14.26 -2.51 -17.26
CA TRP A 179 -13.94 -3.27 -18.47
C TRP A 179 -14.94 -3.03 -19.60
N ARG A 180 -16.24 -3.10 -19.33
CA ARG A 180 -17.30 -2.85 -20.31
C ARG A 180 -17.19 -1.45 -20.89
N VAL A 181 -16.99 -0.44 -20.04
CA VAL A 181 -16.80 0.96 -20.44
C VAL A 181 -15.56 1.11 -21.32
N SER A 182 -14.43 0.48 -20.95
CA SER A 182 -13.21 0.49 -21.77
C SER A 182 -13.36 -0.19 -23.12
N ARG A 183 -14.29 -1.14 -23.26
CA ARG A 183 -14.59 -1.83 -24.52
C ARG A 183 -15.50 -1.01 -25.43
N ALA A 184 -16.37 -0.19 -24.85
CA ALA A 184 -17.28 0.68 -25.58
C ALA A 184 -16.61 1.99 -26.05
N ASN A 185 -15.50 2.40 -25.42
CA ASN A 185 -14.80 3.64 -25.74
C ASN A 185 -13.33 3.38 -26.13
N THR A 186 -13.02 3.56 -27.41
CA THR A 186 -11.68 3.33 -27.99
C THR A 186 -10.62 4.34 -27.52
N GLN A 187 -11.02 5.47 -26.95
CA GLN A 187 -10.11 6.46 -26.38
C GLN A 187 -9.58 6.05 -25.00
N LEU A 188 -10.20 5.06 -24.36
CA LEU A 188 -9.80 4.54 -23.06
C LEU A 188 -8.84 3.37 -23.22
N ARG A 189 -7.71 3.44 -22.50
CA ARG A 189 -6.79 2.32 -22.38
C ARG A 189 -6.98 1.61 -21.04
N TYR A 190 -7.49 0.38 -21.09
CA TYR A 190 -7.51 -0.46 -19.90
C TYR A 190 -6.09 -0.80 -19.44
N VAL A 191 -5.80 -0.60 -18.16
CA VAL A 191 -4.54 -0.94 -17.53
C VAL A 191 -4.79 -1.66 -16.21
N SER A 192 -3.96 -2.66 -15.90
CA SER A 192 -3.98 -3.36 -14.62
C SER A 192 -2.86 -2.85 -13.73
N ILE A 193 -3.15 -2.60 -12.45
CA ILE A 193 -2.15 -2.29 -11.41
C ILE A 193 -1.25 -3.50 -11.06
N ARG A 194 -1.53 -4.66 -11.68
CA ARG A 194 -0.79 -5.88 -11.42
C ARG A 194 0.61 -5.81 -12.03
N THR A 195 1.56 -6.33 -11.28
CA THR A 195 2.96 -6.51 -11.65
C THR A 195 3.45 -7.88 -11.18
N VAL A 196 4.66 -8.23 -11.58
CA VAL A 196 5.34 -9.44 -11.10
C VAL A 196 5.99 -9.12 -9.75
N ALA A 197 5.74 -9.96 -8.74
CA ALA A 197 6.37 -9.84 -7.42
C ALA A 197 7.91 -9.84 -7.54
N PRO A 198 8.62 -9.01 -6.76
CA PRO A 198 10.07 -8.99 -6.76
C PRO A 198 10.60 -10.27 -6.08
N LEU A 199 11.87 -10.59 -6.32
CA LEU A 199 12.51 -11.64 -5.54
C LEU A 199 12.86 -11.09 -4.17
N GLN A 200 12.30 -11.69 -3.12
CA GLN A 200 12.60 -11.38 -1.72
C GLN A 200 13.95 -12.03 -1.31
N LEU A 201 15.05 -11.57 -1.90
CA LEU A 201 16.41 -11.99 -1.52
C LEU A 201 16.81 -11.29 -0.21
N GLY A 202 17.49 -12.00 0.69
CA GLY A 202 18.04 -11.43 1.92
C GLY A 202 17.01 -11.02 2.97
N LYS A 203 15.75 -11.47 2.87
CA LYS A 203 14.68 -11.11 3.83
C LYS A 203 14.53 -12.08 5.01
N GLY A 204 15.43 -13.07 5.15
CA GLY A 204 15.41 -14.06 6.23
C GLY A 204 14.40 -15.20 6.08
N PHE A 205 13.89 -15.43 4.86
CA PHE A 205 12.88 -16.46 4.56
C PHE A 205 13.16 -17.19 3.23
N ASP A 206 14.23 -17.99 3.16
CA ASP A 206 14.70 -18.63 1.91
C ASP A 206 13.68 -19.55 1.23
N MET A 207 12.81 -20.21 2.00
CA MET A 207 11.69 -20.97 1.43
C MET A 207 10.80 -20.08 0.55
N TYR A 208 10.63 -18.80 0.92
CA TYR A 208 9.83 -17.86 0.15
C TYR A 208 10.54 -17.38 -1.12
N LEU A 209 11.86 -17.50 -1.24
CA LEU A 209 12.54 -17.30 -2.53
C LEU A 209 12.05 -18.33 -3.57
N ARG A 210 11.97 -19.61 -3.19
CA ARG A 210 11.42 -20.67 -4.06
C ARG A 210 9.93 -20.44 -4.36
N LYS A 211 9.13 -20.05 -3.36
CA LYS A 211 7.70 -19.71 -3.56
C LYS A 211 7.54 -18.51 -4.49
N ASN A 212 8.38 -17.48 -4.37
CA ASN A 212 8.37 -16.31 -5.24
C ASN A 212 8.75 -16.67 -6.66
N LEU A 213 9.78 -17.51 -6.87
CA LEU A 213 10.14 -17.98 -8.20
C LEU A 213 8.97 -18.74 -8.86
N ARG A 214 8.32 -19.64 -8.10
CA ARG A 214 7.10 -20.34 -8.57
C ARG A 214 5.96 -19.37 -8.86
N LYS A 215 5.71 -18.36 -8.02
CA LYS A 215 4.72 -17.29 -8.26
C LYS A 215 5.05 -16.51 -9.53
N ARG A 216 6.33 -16.16 -9.78
CA ARG A 216 6.78 -15.47 -11.00
C ARG A 216 6.56 -16.33 -12.24
N LEU A 217 6.95 -17.60 -12.22
CA LEU A 217 6.68 -18.55 -13.31
C LEU A 217 5.18 -18.67 -13.59
N LYS A 218 4.36 -18.79 -12.54
CA LYS A 218 2.89 -18.80 -12.65
C LYS A 218 2.35 -17.51 -13.25
N ALA A 219 2.89 -16.35 -12.87
CA ALA A 219 2.54 -15.06 -13.43
C ALA A 219 2.84 -15.00 -14.94
N TYR A 220 4.05 -15.40 -15.36
CA TYR A 220 4.42 -15.44 -16.77
C TYR A 220 3.55 -16.43 -17.57
N ARG A 221 3.28 -17.62 -17.03
CA ARG A 221 2.36 -18.60 -17.65
C ARG A 221 0.96 -18.02 -17.83
N ARG A 222 0.42 -17.36 -16.80
CA ARG A 222 -0.91 -16.71 -16.86
C ARG A 222 -0.94 -15.55 -17.84
N MET A 223 0.14 -14.78 -17.92
CA MET A 223 0.29 -13.71 -18.90
C MET A 223 0.34 -14.27 -20.32
N ALA A 224 1.14 -15.29 -20.60
CA ALA A 224 1.16 -15.94 -21.91
C ALA A 224 -0.22 -16.51 -22.28
N ALA A 225 -0.85 -17.26 -21.37
CA ALA A 225 -2.18 -17.81 -21.58
C ALA A 225 -3.24 -16.72 -21.80
N SER A 226 -3.07 -15.52 -21.25
CA SER A 226 -4.01 -14.41 -21.42
C SER A 226 -4.15 -13.95 -22.88
N TYR A 227 -3.13 -14.14 -23.71
CA TYR A 227 -3.19 -13.81 -25.14
C TYR A 227 -4.00 -14.83 -25.97
N LEU A 228 -4.21 -16.04 -25.44
CA LEU A 228 -5.00 -17.09 -26.08
C LEU A 228 -6.51 -16.94 -25.81
N HIS A 229 -6.90 -15.94 -25.02
CA HIS A 229 -8.30 -15.73 -24.65
C HIS A 229 -8.85 -14.43 -25.24
N ARG A 230 -10.13 -14.48 -25.60
CA ARG A 230 -10.92 -13.29 -25.92
C ARG A 230 -11.61 -12.77 -24.66
N TYR A 231 -11.81 -11.47 -24.59
CA TYR A 231 -12.43 -10.79 -23.45
C TYR A 231 -13.68 -10.05 -23.93
N PRO A 232 -14.87 -10.68 -23.86
CA PRO A 232 -16.13 -10.01 -24.20
C PRO A 232 -16.44 -8.89 -23.20
N ALA A 233 -17.34 -7.97 -23.58
CA ALA A 233 -17.76 -6.85 -22.72
C ALA A 233 -18.41 -7.35 -21.42
N ASP A 234 -19.27 -8.38 -21.52
CA ASP A 234 -19.75 -9.12 -20.36
C ASP A 234 -18.68 -10.15 -19.92
N LEU A 235 -17.87 -9.76 -18.94
CA LEU A 235 -16.67 -10.50 -18.54
C LEU A 235 -17.02 -11.59 -17.50
N PRO A 236 -16.83 -12.89 -17.82
CA PRO A 236 -17.03 -13.95 -16.84
C PRO A 236 -15.93 -13.93 -15.77
N ASN A 237 -16.28 -14.32 -14.53
CA ASN A 237 -15.37 -14.33 -13.38
C ASN A 237 -14.08 -15.12 -13.64
N SER A 238 -14.19 -16.25 -14.35
CA SER A 238 -13.05 -17.09 -14.72
C SER A 238 -12.01 -16.40 -15.61
N ARG A 239 -12.36 -15.29 -16.28
CA ARG A 239 -11.46 -14.53 -17.15
C ARG A 239 -10.83 -13.30 -16.48
N ILE A 240 -11.29 -12.88 -15.31
CA ILE A 240 -10.81 -11.67 -14.62
C ILE A 240 -9.31 -11.74 -14.34
N ASP A 241 -8.83 -12.84 -13.77
CA ASP A 241 -7.40 -12.96 -13.42
C ASP A 241 -6.51 -12.88 -14.67
N LYS A 242 -6.94 -13.50 -15.77
CA LYS A 242 -6.23 -13.48 -17.05
C LYS A 242 -6.26 -12.09 -17.67
N LEU A 243 -7.40 -11.38 -17.62
CA LEU A 243 -7.52 -9.99 -18.06
C LEU A 243 -6.51 -9.11 -17.31
N ARG A 244 -6.43 -9.25 -15.99
CA ARG A 244 -5.49 -8.48 -15.16
C ARG A 244 -4.03 -8.73 -15.54
N TRP A 245 -3.68 -9.92 -16.02
CA TRP A 245 -2.35 -10.21 -16.57
C TRP A 245 -2.15 -9.71 -18.00
N ARG A 246 -3.19 -9.79 -18.85
CA ARG A 246 -3.16 -9.30 -20.25
C ARG A 246 -2.78 -7.82 -20.35
N TYR A 247 -3.20 -7.05 -19.36
CA TYR A 247 -3.02 -5.60 -19.27
C TYR A 247 -2.11 -5.17 -18.11
N ALA A 248 -1.30 -6.10 -17.57
CA ALA A 248 -0.32 -5.81 -16.52
C ALA A 248 0.87 -4.99 -17.06
N VAL A 249 1.44 -4.15 -16.22
CA VAL A 249 2.72 -3.48 -16.46
C VAL A 249 3.75 -4.08 -15.51
N LEU A 250 4.80 -4.71 -16.04
CA LEU A 250 5.65 -5.59 -15.23
C LEU A 250 6.77 -4.87 -14.45
N SER A 251 6.69 -3.54 -14.33
CA SER A 251 7.71 -2.74 -13.66
C SER A 251 7.08 -1.50 -13.02
N PRO A 252 7.30 -1.24 -11.72
CA PRO A 252 6.86 -0.02 -11.05
C PRO A 252 7.31 1.25 -11.79
N LYS A 253 8.59 1.34 -12.16
CA LYS A 253 9.12 2.49 -12.91
C LYS A 253 8.38 2.74 -14.22
N ARG A 254 8.11 1.68 -15.01
CA ARG A 254 7.34 1.78 -16.26
C ARG A 254 5.89 2.18 -16.02
N PHE A 255 5.30 1.73 -14.92
CA PHE A 255 3.93 2.07 -14.56
C PHE A 255 3.80 3.54 -14.13
N LEU A 256 4.70 4.05 -13.28
CA LEU A 256 4.73 5.47 -12.92
C LEU A 256 4.96 6.36 -14.14
N ALA A 257 5.88 5.97 -15.04
CA ALA A 257 6.09 6.67 -16.30
C ALA A 257 4.85 6.63 -17.22
N LEU A 258 4.11 5.52 -17.21
CA LEU A 258 2.83 5.44 -17.92
C LEU A 258 1.79 6.39 -17.34
N LEU A 259 1.66 6.50 -16.02
CA LEU A 259 0.76 7.47 -15.39
C LEU A 259 1.17 8.90 -15.74
N ARG A 260 2.45 9.25 -15.53
CA ARG A 260 2.97 10.60 -15.77
C ARG A 260 2.72 11.14 -17.18
N ARG A 261 2.73 10.25 -18.18
CA ARG A 261 2.48 10.58 -19.60
C ARG A 261 1.02 10.47 -20.02
N SER A 262 0.10 10.11 -19.13
CA SER A 262 -1.32 10.04 -19.44
C SER A 262 -2.03 11.34 -19.07
N GLU A 263 -3.07 11.68 -19.84
CA GLU A 263 -3.92 12.87 -19.61
C GLU A 263 -4.71 12.73 -18.31
N GLY A 264 -5.15 11.51 -18.02
CA GLY A 264 -5.69 11.17 -16.72
C GLY A 264 -6.01 9.68 -16.57
N ALA A 265 -6.49 9.32 -15.38
CA ALA A 265 -6.84 7.95 -15.03
C ALA A 265 -8.20 7.87 -14.32
N ILE A 266 -8.95 6.80 -14.56
CA ILE A 266 -10.20 6.49 -13.86
C ILE A 266 -10.03 5.15 -13.14
N THR A 267 -10.28 5.12 -11.82
CA THR A 267 -9.96 3.93 -11.02
C THR A 267 -10.73 3.78 -9.73
N GLY A 268 -11.03 2.53 -9.37
CA GLY A 268 -11.50 2.12 -8.04
C GLY A 268 -10.41 1.47 -7.18
N ARG A 269 -9.13 1.71 -7.48
CA ARG A 269 -7.99 1.21 -6.69
C ARG A 269 -7.33 2.36 -5.94
N PHE A 270 -7.32 2.25 -4.62
CA PHE A 270 -6.66 3.19 -3.73
C PHE A 270 -5.20 3.47 -4.11
N HIS A 271 -4.38 2.45 -4.30
CA HIS A 271 -3.00 2.68 -4.72
C HIS A 271 -2.87 3.30 -6.12
N LEU A 272 -3.85 3.15 -7.01
CA LEU A 272 -3.75 3.89 -8.27
C LEU A 272 -4.02 5.37 -8.07
N VAL A 273 -4.94 5.72 -7.14
CA VAL A 273 -5.16 7.10 -6.70
C VAL A 273 -3.87 7.70 -6.12
N THR A 274 -3.23 7.03 -5.17
CA THR A 274 -1.99 7.55 -4.55
C THR A 274 -0.85 7.70 -5.57
N LEU A 275 -0.70 6.75 -6.50
CA LEU A 275 0.29 6.87 -7.57
C LEU A 275 -0.04 7.97 -8.58
N CYS A 276 -1.32 8.28 -8.80
CA CYS A 276 -1.73 9.43 -9.61
C CYS A 276 -1.34 10.75 -8.92
N LEU A 277 -1.58 10.88 -7.61
CA LEU A 277 -1.13 12.03 -6.81
C LEU A 277 0.40 12.22 -6.92
N VAL A 278 1.17 11.15 -6.68
CA VAL A 278 2.64 11.16 -6.73
C VAL A 278 3.18 11.54 -8.12
N THR A 279 2.50 11.14 -9.19
CA THR A 279 2.92 11.45 -10.57
C THR A 279 2.30 12.74 -11.13
N GLY A 280 1.51 13.45 -10.31
CA GLY A 280 0.72 14.61 -10.74
C GLY A 280 -0.27 14.29 -11.86
N THR A 281 -0.70 13.04 -11.98
CA THR A 281 -1.61 12.58 -13.04
C THR A 281 -3.05 12.84 -12.64
N PRO A 282 -3.81 13.63 -13.40
CA PRO A 282 -5.20 13.89 -13.07
C PRO A 282 -6.04 12.62 -13.08
N PHE A 283 -7.06 12.55 -12.23
CA PHE A 283 -7.86 11.33 -12.10
C PHE A 283 -9.30 11.57 -11.68
N TYR A 284 -10.12 10.54 -11.86
CA TYR A 284 -11.37 10.34 -11.12
C TYR A 284 -11.32 9.01 -10.38
N ALA A 285 -11.85 9.00 -9.16
CA ALA A 285 -11.87 7.83 -8.30
C ALA A 285 -13.28 7.27 -8.14
N ILE A 286 -13.37 5.93 -8.06
CA ILE A 286 -14.61 5.20 -7.77
C ILE A 286 -14.52 4.65 -6.34
N PRO A 287 -15.57 4.81 -5.51
CA PRO A 287 -15.66 4.19 -4.19
C PRO A 287 -15.31 2.70 -4.18
N SER A 288 -14.74 2.25 -3.07
CA SER A 288 -14.27 0.86 -2.91
C SER A 288 -14.86 0.20 -1.66
N ASN A 289 -14.26 -0.91 -1.23
CA ASN A 289 -14.73 -1.71 -0.10
C ASN A 289 -14.46 -1.10 1.29
N THR A 290 -13.67 -0.03 1.36
CA THR A 290 -13.24 0.64 2.60
C THR A 290 -13.25 2.15 2.33
N HIS A 291 -13.33 2.98 3.37
CA HIS A 291 -13.41 4.44 3.26
C HIS A 291 -12.10 5.14 2.86
N LYS A 292 -11.05 4.38 2.55
CA LYS A 292 -9.69 4.91 2.34
C LYS A 292 -9.57 5.88 1.17
N ILE A 293 -10.35 5.70 0.10
CA ILE A 293 -10.29 6.63 -1.05
C ILE A 293 -10.97 7.93 -0.65
N GLU A 294 -12.16 7.82 -0.08
CA GLU A 294 -13.00 8.92 0.36
C GLU A 294 -12.29 9.77 1.40
N ALA A 295 -11.69 9.14 2.42
CA ALA A 295 -10.94 9.82 3.47
C ALA A 295 -9.70 10.53 2.92
N LEU A 296 -8.94 9.88 2.03
CA LEU A 296 -7.79 10.52 1.37
C LEU A 296 -8.22 11.73 0.55
N LEU A 297 -9.28 11.61 -0.27
CA LEU A 297 -9.74 12.72 -1.09
C LEU A 297 -10.29 13.87 -0.24
N ALA A 298 -10.99 13.58 0.85
CA ALA A 298 -11.43 14.60 1.80
C ALA A 298 -10.25 15.34 2.43
N GLN A 299 -9.21 14.61 2.88
CA GLN A 299 -8.00 15.19 3.47
C GLN A 299 -7.26 16.14 2.52
N VAL A 300 -7.21 15.82 1.22
CA VAL A 300 -6.53 16.65 0.21
C VAL A 300 -7.41 17.78 -0.32
N GLY A 301 -8.71 17.80 0.01
CA GLY A 301 -9.66 18.74 -0.61
C GLY A 301 -10.00 18.39 -2.06
N LEU A 302 -9.99 17.09 -2.39
CA LEU A 302 -10.27 16.53 -3.71
C LEU A 302 -11.57 15.71 -3.74
N SER A 303 -12.50 15.91 -2.81
CA SER A 303 -13.77 15.17 -2.75
C SER A 303 -14.57 15.25 -4.07
N GLY A 304 -14.45 16.36 -4.80
CA GLY A 304 -15.04 16.54 -6.13
C GLY A 304 -14.49 15.63 -7.23
N ARG A 305 -13.47 14.81 -6.93
CA ARG A 305 -12.87 13.80 -7.84
C ARG A 305 -13.52 12.42 -7.71
N LEU A 306 -14.43 12.24 -6.75
CA LEU A 306 -15.17 10.99 -6.57
C LEU A 306 -16.31 10.90 -7.60
N ARG A 307 -16.57 9.70 -8.13
CA ARG A 307 -17.68 9.42 -9.06
C ARG A 307 -18.38 8.13 -8.69
N LEU A 308 -19.70 8.08 -8.90
CA LEU A 308 -20.55 6.95 -8.53
C LEU A 308 -20.39 5.73 -9.46
N SER A 309 -19.94 5.96 -10.69
CA SER A 309 -19.74 4.95 -11.72
C SER A 309 -18.59 5.32 -12.68
N TYR A 310 -18.04 4.32 -13.37
CA TYR A 310 -17.07 4.53 -14.44
C TYR A 310 -17.70 5.27 -15.62
N GLU A 311 -18.97 5.01 -15.93
CA GLU A 311 -19.72 5.72 -16.97
C GLU A 311 -19.80 7.23 -16.68
N ASN A 312 -20.12 7.62 -15.43
CA ASN A 312 -20.11 9.04 -15.04
C ASN A 312 -18.70 9.63 -15.11
N ALA A 313 -17.70 8.91 -14.61
CA ALA A 313 -16.31 9.38 -14.63
C ALA A 313 -15.77 9.60 -16.06
N VAL A 314 -16.14 8.73 -17.00
CA VAL A 314 -15.76 8.88 -18.41
C VAL A 314 -16.48 10.04 -19.07
N SER A 315 -17.76 10.26 -18.76
CA SER A 315 -18.52 11.40 -19.28
C SER A 315 -17.90 12.74 -18.85
N ASP A 316 -17.35 12.80 -17.63
CA ASP A 316 -16.71 13.98 -17.08
C ASP A 316 -15.21 14.09 -17.44
N ALA A 317 -14.64 13.10 -18.14
CA ALA A 317 -13.20 13.03 -18.39
C ALA A 317 -12.66 14.19 -19.23
N ARG A 318 -13.52 14.92 -19.95
CA ARG A 318 -13.15 16.18 -20.64
C ARG A 318 -12.63 17.26 -19.69
N ALA A 319 -13.05 17.23 -18.43
CA ALA A 319 -12.64 18.16 -17.38
C ALA A 319 -11.70 17.50 -16.37
N ILE A 320 -10.99 16.42 -16.77
CA ILE A 320 -10.18 15.64 -15.82
C ILE A 320 -8.93 16.39 -15.36
N ALA A 321 -8.46 17.44 -16.03
CA ALA A 321 -7.25 18.16 -15.64
C ALA A 321 -7.33 18.69 -14.19
N PHE A 322 -6.21 18.72 -13.48
CA PHE A 322 -6.15 19.37 -12.17
C PHE A 322 -6.16 20.89 -12.33
N SER A 323 -7.01 21.57 -11.56
CA SER A 323 -6.92 23.02 -11.36
C SER A 323 -5.65 23.38 -10.58
N GLU A 324 -5.24 24.65 -10.63
CA GLU A 324 -4.07 25.14 -9.88
C GLU A 324 -4.23 24.94 -8.36
N MET A 325 -5.45 25.14 -7.85
CA MET A 325 -5.77 24.90 -6.44
C MET A 325 -5.57 23.44 -6.04
N GLU A 326 -6.06 22.51 -6.88
CA GLU A 326 -5.87 21.08 -6.63
C GLU A 326 -4.39 20.70 -6.68
N GLN A 327 -3.62 21.25 -7.63
CA GLN A 327 -2.18 21.02 -7.70
C GLN A 327 -1.47 21.50 -6.42
N ALA A 328 -1.78 22.71 -5.94
CA ALA A 328 -1.23 23.24 -4.70
C ALA A 328 -1.58 22.37 -3.47
N HIS A 329 -2.82 21.88 -3.37
CA HIS A 329 -3.22 20.97 -2.30
C HIS A 329 -2.46 19.63 -2.35
N ILE A 330 -2.27 19.07 -3.55
CA ILE A 330 -1.53 17.83 -3.76
C ILE A 330 -0.06 18.02 -3.37
N GLU A 331 0.57 19.11 -3.79
CA GLU A 331 1.97 19.40 -3.45
C GLU A 331 2.18 19.53 -1.95
N ARG A 332 1.30 20.26 -1.26
CA ARG A 332 1.31 20.38 0.20
C ARG A 332 1.18 19.01 0.88
N LEU A 333 0.19 18.20 0.49
CA LEU A 333 0.03 16.84 1.03
C LEU A 333 1.30 16.01 0.85
N LEU A 334 1.90 16.01 -0.35
CA LEU A 334 3.09 15.22 -0.64
C LEU A 334 4.30 15.69 0.18
N GLN A 335 4.42 16.99 0.45
CA GLN A 335 5.45 17.53 1.35
C GLN A 335 5.22 17.08 2.80
N GLU A 336 3.99 17.22 3.30
CA GLU A 336 3.59 16.79 4.64
C GLU A 336 3.81 15.28 4.83
N ALA A 337 3.36 14.46 3.87
CA ALA A 337 3.54 13.02 3.90
C ALA A 337 5.02 12.62 4.01
N ARG A 338 5.93 13.33 3.33
CA ARG A 338 7.38 13.06 3.42
C ARG A 338 7.97 13.46 4.76
N VAL A 339 7.49 14.55 5.37
CA VAL A 339 7.94 14.99 6.69
C VAL A 339 7.44 14.01 7.74
N GLN A 340 6.14 13.78 7.80
CA GLN A 340 5.49 12.91 8.78
C GLN A 340 5.99 11.47 8.68
N ALA A 341 6.22 10.94 7.48
CA ALA A 341 6.77 9.59 7.33
C ALA A 341 8.21 9.49 7.89
N ARG A 342 9.05 10.51 7.70
CA ARG A 342 10.40 10.54 8.29
C ARG A 342 10.35 10.65 9.81
N GLU A 343 9.50 11.53 10.33
CA GLU A 343 9.31 11.71 11.78
C GLU A 343 8.76 10.44 12.45
N MET A 344 7.83 9.75 11.81
CA MET A 344 7.29 8.46 12.27
C MET A 344 8.41 7.44 12.47
N PHE A 345 9.28 7.24 11.48
CA PHE A 345 10.39 6.29 11.59
C PHE A 345 11.46 6.77 12.58
N ALA A 346 11.76 8.06 12.64
CA ALA A 346 12.68 8.61 13.64
C ALA A 346 12.19 8.39 15.08
N ALA A 347 10.90 8.62 15.34
CA ALA A 347 10.29 8.41 16.65
C ALA A 347 10.35 6.93 17.06
N MET A 348 10.05 6.01 16.14
CA MET A 348 10.18 4.57 16.38
C MET A 348 11.63 4.16 16.70
N ALA A 349 12.61 4.70 15.99
CA ALA A 349 14.03 4.42 16.25
C ALA A 349 14.45 4.94 17.62
N GLN A 350 13.98 6.13 18.01
CA GLN A 350 14.28 6.70 19.32
C GLN A 350 13.75 5.82 20.46
N VAL A 351 12.52 5.32 20.37
CA VAL A 351 11.95 4.40 21.37
C VAL A 351 12.82 3.14 21.50
N ALA A 352 13.26 2.57 20.38
CA ALA A 352 14.10 1.39 20.38
C ALA A 352 15.48 1.65 21.00
N ARG A 353 16.10 2.81 20.73
CA ARG A 353 17.38 3.23 21.34
C ARG A 353 17.27 3.42 22.84
N SER A 354 16.27 4.19 23.30
CA SER A 354 16.07 4.44 24.72
C SER A 354 15.78 3.16 25.51
N ARG A 355 15.10 2.18 24.92
CA ARG A 355 14.93 0.85 25.53
C ARG A 355 16.27 0.12 25.72
N ARG A 356 17.17 0.16 24.73
CA ARG A 356 18.49 -0.48 24.83
C ARG A 356 19.40 0.18 25.86
N GLU A 357 19.23 1.48 26.08
CA GLU A 357 19.98 2.21 27.11
C GLU A 357 19.47 1.88 28.53
N ALA A 358 18.20 1.46 28.66
CA ALA A 358 17.56 1.11 29.92
C ALA A 358 17.65 -0.38 30.29
N ALA A 359 18.08 -1.24 29.37
CA ALA A 359 18.25 -2.69 29.55
C ALA A 359 19.72 -3.03 29.80
#